data_AF-A0A8T4LD71-F1
#
_entry.id   AF-A0A8T4LD71-F1
#
_cell.length_a   1.000
_cell.length_b   1.000
_cell.length_c   1.000
_cell.angle_alpha   90.00
_cell.angle_beta   90.00
_cell.angle_gamma   90.00
#
_symmetry.space_group_name_H-M   'P 1'
#
loop_
_entity.id
_entity.type
_entity.pdbx_description
1 polymer ?
#
loop_
_entity_poly.entity_id
_entity_poly.type
_entity_poly.pdbx_seq_one_letter_code
_entity_poly.pdbx_strand_id
1 'polypeptide(L)'
;MRFRNPLPCWMLVLLVLLVAASGCTGSSSNQTQSEPNPEAPEQPNAPQTEPPVSSASTADVEASLVETWRSYSETRNLRRIEVKADKTWSYGSSSGTWRVEPILEGDWEAWGLPPNQDAGYDPRLKMVLVGWNNGTFSGPILEGPVGVDFFYVVYQAGPFIGGNTAWYIKFGRMRPLPLPA
;
A
#
# COMPACT_ATOMS: atom_id res chain seq x y z
N MET A 1 27.12 29.27 -38.20
CA MET A 1 26.27 28.53 -39.16
C MET A 1 25.12 27.93 -38.39
N ARG A 2 23.88 28.37 -38.68
CA ARG A 2 22.64 27.92 -38.02
C ARG A 2 22.05 26.77 -38.84
N PHE A 3 21.77 25.63 -38.21
CA PHE A 3 20.89 24.62 -38.78
C PHE A 3 19.58 24.59 -37.99
N ARG A 4 18.54 25.14 -38.63
CA ARG A 4 17.12 24.96 -38.29
C ARG A 4 16.64 23.73 -39.07
N ASN A 5 16.14 22.71 -38.39
CA ASN A 5 15.30 21.69 -39.01
C ASN A 5 13.89 21.80 -38.42
N PRO A 6 12.88 22.19 -39.21
CA PRO A 6 11.48 22.04 -38.88
C PRO A 6 10.98 20.67 -39.36
N LEU A 7 10.22 19.97 -38.53
CA LEU A 7 9.47 18.76 -38.91
C LEU A 7 7.98 18.95 -38.57
N PRO A 8 7.07 18.27 -39.29
CA PRO A 8 6.12 18.98 -40.14
C PRO A 8 4.66 18.78 -39.76
N CYS A 9 3.89 19.73 -40.27
CA CYS A 9 2.44 19.77 -40.43
C CYS A 9 1.89 18.48 -41.09
N TRP A 10 1.40 17.54 -40.29
CA TRP A 10 0.43 16.54 -40.73
C TRP A 10 -0.82 16.68 -39.86
N MET A 11 -1.60 17.68 -40.27
CA MET A 11 -2.99 17.84 -39.92
C MET A 11 -3.83 16.84 -40.72
N LEU A 12 -4.84 16.30 -40.03
CA LEU A 12 -6.21 16.04 -40.51
C LEU A 12 -6.56 14.74 -41.28
N VAL A 13 -7.85 14.38 -41.07
CA VAL A 13 -8.78 13.47 -41.79
C VAL A 13 -8.66 11.98 -41.41
N LEU A 14 -9.65 11.20 -40.93
CA LEU A 14 -11.13 11.06 -41.02
C LEU A 14 -11.63 10.56 -39.62
N LEU A 15 -12.70 10.98 -38.93
CA LEU A 15 -14.14 11.14 -39.21
C LEU A 15 -14.84 9.87 -39.78
N VAL A 16 -15.87 9.37 -39.05
CA VAL A 16 -17.14 8.78 -39.56
C VAL A 16 -17.42 7.26 -39.32
N LEU A 17 -18.42 7.00 -38.46
CA LEU A 17 -19.57 6.04 -38.55
C LEU A 17 -19.57 4.61 -37.95
N LEU A 18 -20.56 4.43 -37.04
CA LEU A 18 -21.61 3.38 -36.93
C LEU A 18 -21.16 1.95 -36.47
N VAL A 19 -21.80 1.22 -35.53
CA VAL A 19 -23.17 0.65 -35.48
C VAL A 19 -23.37 0.08 -34.04
N ALA A 20 -24.33 0.53 -33.21
CA ALA A 20 -25.69 0.02 -32.96
C ALA A 20 -25.87 -1.42 -32.38
N ALA A 21 -26.66 -1.49 -31.30
CA ALA A 21 -27.44 -2.62 -30.74
C ALA A 21 -26.65 -3.84 -30.20
N SER A 22 -26.97 -4.54 -29.11
CA SER A 22 -28.25 -4.95 -28.52
C SER A 22 -27.94 -5.37 -27.06
N GLY A 23 -28.72 -5.02 -26.04
CA GLY A 23 -29.85 -5.84 -25.60
C GLY A 23 -29.40 -7.13 -24.89
N CYS A 24 -29.48 -7.17 -23.55
CA CYS A 24 -29.88 -8.36 -22.79
C CYS A 24 -30.27 -7.97 -21.36
N THR A 25 -31.57 -7.78 -21.20
CA THR A 25 -32.32 -7.79 -19.94
C THR A 25 -32.23 -9.20 -19.34
N GLY A 26 -31.62 -9.33 -18.16
CA GLY A 26 -31.58 -10.57 -17.40
C GLY A 26 -32.26 -10.37 -16.05
N SER A 27 -33.59 -10.45 -16.04
CA SER A 27 -34.37 -10.59 -14.81
C SER A 27 -34.24 -12.05 -14.34
N SER A 28 -33.74 -12.28 -13.13
CA SER A 28 -33.93 -13.57 -12.45
C SER A 28 -34.16 -13.33 -10.97
N SER A 29 -35.43 -13.29 -10.63
CA SER A 29 -35.97 -13.42 -9.28
C SER A 29 -35.91 -14.88 -8.87
N ASN A 30 -35.12 -15.23 -7.85
CA ASN A 30 -35.38 -16.41 -7.03
C ASN A 30 -35.68 -15.94 -5.61
N GLN A 31 -36.98 -15.81 -5.32
CA GLN A 31 -37.49 -15.88 -3.97
C GLN A 31 -37.33 -17.32 -3.49
N THR A 32 -36.35 -17.55 -2.61
CA THR A 32 -36.40 -18.68 -1.69
C THR A 32 -37.10 -18.18 -0.44
N GLN A 33 -38.36 -18.59 -0.30
CA GLN A 33 -39.19 -18.37 0.87
C GLN A 33 -38.67 -19.28 2.00
N SER A 34 -37.95 -18.69 2.95
CA SER A 34 -37.59 -19.36 4.20
C SER A 34 -38.79 -19.38 5.14
N GLU A 35 -39.08 -20.59 5.58
CA GLU A 35 -40.03 -20.98 6.63
C GLU A 35 -39.76 -20.22 7.94
N PRO A 36 -40.78 -19.71 8.66
CA PRO A 36 -40.59 -19.10 9.98
C PRO A 36 -40.30 -20.20 11.01
N ASN A 37 -39.03 -20.29 11.42
CA ASN A 37 -38.61 -21.08 12.57
C ASN A 37 -39.11 -20.38 13.85
N PRO A 38 -39.84 -21.06 14.76
CA PRO A 38 -40.28 -20.45 16.02
C PRO A 38 -39.08 -20.05 16.88
N GLU A 39 -39.01 -18.75 17.13
CA GLU A 39 -38.05 -18.05 17.97
C GLU A 39 -38.06 -18.61 19.39
N ALA A 40 -36.97 -19.25 19.79
CA ALA A 40 -36.68 -19.51 21.19
C ALA A 40 -36.34 -18.17 21.88
N PRO A 41 -36.77 -17.94 23.13
CA PRO A 41 -36.59 -16.66 23.80
C PRO A 41 -35.12 -16.26 23.86
N GLU A 42 -34.80 -15.09 23.29
CA GLU A 42 -33.49 -14.48 23.32
C GLU A 42 -33.02 -14.31 24.77
N GLN A 43 -31.98 -15.06 25.12
CA GLN A 43 -31.23 -14.85 26.34
C GLN A 43 -30.50 -13.49 26.23
N PRO A 44 -30.56 -12.59 27.22
CA PRO A 44 -29.89 -11.31 27.16
C PRO A 44 -28.40 -11.52 26.92
N ASN A 45 -27.90 -11.13 25.74
CA ASN A 45 -26.48 -11.12 25.46
C ASN A 45 -25.82 -10.18 26.47
N ALA A 46 -25.07 -10.76 27.42
CA ALA A 46 -24.22 -10.01 28.31
C ALA A 46 -23.26 -9.16 27.47
N PRO A 47 -22.94 -7.91 27.87
CA PRO A 47 -21.96 -7.09 27.18
C PRO A 47 -20.66 -7.86 27.00
N GLN A 48 -20.35 -8.25 25.76
CA GLN A 48 -19.05 -8.83 25.44
C GLN A 48 -18.03 -7.73 25.69
N THR A 49 -17.21 -7.91 26.74
CA THR A 49 -16.01 -7.11 26.96
C THR A 49 -15.05 -7.49 25.84
N GLU A 50 -15.08 -6.75 24.73
CA GLU A 50 -14.08 -6.91 23.68
C GLU A 50 -12.70 -6.73 24.32
N PRO A 51 -11.76 -7.66 24.10
CA PRO A 51 -10.39 -7.48 24.58
C PRO A 51 -9.85 -6.17 24.00
N PRO A 52 -9.11 -5.36 24.79
CA PRO A 52 -8.54 -4.13 24.28
C PRO A 52 -7.62 -4.50 23.11
N VAL A 53 -8.01 -4.09 21.90
CA VAL A 53 -7.15 -4.18 20.72
C VAL A 53 -5.93 -3.32 21.05
N SER A 54 -4.84 -3.98 21.42
CA SER A 54 -3.60 -3.37 21.88
C SER A 54 -3.07 -2.48 20.77
N SER A 55 -3.45 -1.20 20.81
CA SER A 55 -2.95 -0.18 19.91
C SER A 55 -1.52 0.10 20.36
N ALA A 56 -0.54 -0.47 19.68
CA ALA A 56 0.86 -0.18 19.96
C ALA A 56 1.07 1.33 19.89
N SER A 57 1.84 1.88 20.85
CA SER A 57 2.14 3.30 20.79
C SER A 57 3.05 3.57 19.59
N THR A 58 3.03 4.80 19.06
CA THR A 58 3.96 5.19 17.99
C THR A 58 5.42 4.94 18.39
N ALA A 59 5.76 5.10 19.67
CA ALA A 59 7.10 4.83 20.18
C ALA A 59 7.49 3.35 20.08
N ASP A 60 6.56 2.42 20.35
CA ASP A 60 6.80 0.98 20.22
C ASP A 60 7.02 0.59 18.76
N VAL A 61 6.22 1.18 17.86
CA VAL A 61 6.36 0.97 16.41
C VAL A 61 7.70 1.51 15.93
N GLU A 62 8.09 2.71 16.34
CA GLU A 62 9.39 3.30 16.04
C GLU A 62 10.55 2.46 16.54
N ALA A 63 10.49 1.97 17.78
CA ALA A 63 11.52 1.08 18.32
C ALA A 63 11.63 -0.21 17.49
N SER A 64 10.48 -0.76 17.06
CA SER A 64 10.44 -1.99 16.28
C SER A 64 10.91 -1.84 14.82
N LEU A 65 11.01 -0.60 14.32
CA LEU A 65 11.52 -0.24 12.99
C LEU A 65 13.06 -0.15 12.94
N VAL A 66 13.73 0.03 14.07
CA VAL A 66 15.19 0.20 14.14
C VAL A 66 15.90 -1.13 13.91
N GLU A 67 16.13 -1.46 12.64
CA GLU A 67 16.83 -2.67 12.22
C GLU A 67 17.32 -2.57 10.77
N THR A 68 17.90 -3.65 10.25
CA THR A 68 18.15 -3.84 8.83
C THR A 68 17.03 -4.66 8.19
N TRP A 69 16.35 -4.08 7.21
CA TRP A 69 15.22 -4.70 6.52
C TRP A 69 15.59 -5.13 5.12
N ARG A 70 14.99 -6.22 4.63
CA ARG A 70 15.23 -6.75 3.29
C ARG A 70 14.10 -6.33 2.35
N SER A 71 14.46 -5.83 1.16
CA SER A 71 13.48 -5.57 0.10
C SER A 71 12.96 -6.88 -0.48
N TYR A 72 11.64 -7.01 -0.56
CA TYR A 72 10.94 -7.99 -1.36
C TYR A 72 10.73 -7.40 -2.75
N SER A 73 11.45 -7.91 -3.73
CA SER A 73 11.31 -7.56 -5.15
C SER A 73 11.27 -8.85 -5.94
N GLU A 74 10.44 -8.91 -6.98
CA GLU A 74 10.38 -10.05 -7.90
C GLU A 74 11.71 -10.26 -8.65
N THR A 75 12.48 -9.18 -8.83
CA THR A 75 13.85 -9.26 -9.34
C THR A 75 14.80 -9.63 -8.19
N ARG A 76 15.72 -10.58 -8.41
CA ARG A 76 16.61 -11.22 -7.40
C ARG A 76 17.54 -10.27 -6.59
N ASN A 77 17.37 -8.96 -6.69
CA ASN A 77 18.12 -7.96 -5.94
C ASN A 77 17.50 -7.77 -4.54
N LEU A 78 17.97 -8.55 -3.57
CA LEU A 78 17.61 -8.44 -2.15
C LEU A 78 18.40 -7.31 -1.48
N ARG A 79 18.14 -6.07 -1.88
CA ARG A 79 18.75 -4.90 -1.25
C ARG A 79 18.27 -4.74 0.19
N ARG A 80 19.06 -4.05 0.99
CA ARG A 80 18.77 -3.82 2.41
C ARG A 80 18.65 -2.33 2.69
N ILE A 81 17.67 -1.97 3.49
CA ILE A 81 17.57 -0.65 4.11
C ILE A 81 17.96 -0.78 5.58
N GLU A 82 18.82 0.09 6.05
CA GLU A 82 19.18 0.21 7.45
C GLU A 82 18.40 1.39 8.04
N VAL A 83 17.64 1.16 9.10
CA VAL A 83 16.85 2.18 9.81
C VAL A 83 17.44 2.28 11.22
N LYS A 84 17.90 3.47 11.61
CA LYS A 84 18.68 3.68 12.83
C LYS A 84 17.89 4.42 13.91
N ALA A 85 18.27 4.20 15.17
CA ALA A 85 17.65 4.83 16.33
C ALA A 85 17.78 6.36 16.33
N ASP A 86 18.83 6.90 15.71
CA ASP A 86 19.10 8.33 15.57
C ASP A 86 18.23 9.03 14.51
N LYS A 87 17.18 8.35 14.03
CA LYS A 87 16.26 8.82 12.99
C LYS A 87 16.90 8.96 11.61
N THR A 88 18.02 8.29 11.36
CA THR A 88 18.61 8.20 10.01
C THR A 88 18.34 6.85 9.33
N TRP A 89 18.40 6.82 8.00
CA TRP A 89 18.30 5.58 7.22
C TRP A 89 19.31 5.55 6.07
N SER A 90 19.64 4.35 5.58
CA SER A 90 20.46 4.15 4.39
C SER A 90 19.94 3.02 3.50
N TYR A 91 19.95 3.20 2.17
CA TYR A 91 19.56 2.20 1.18
C TYR A 91 20.39 2.38 -0.10
N GLY A 92 21.38 1.49 -0.31
CA GLY A 92 22.34 1.64 -1.41
C GLY A 92 23.15 2.94 -1.30
N SER A 93 23.04 3.80 -2.31
CA SER A 93 23.68 5.13 -2.32
C SER A 93 22.80 6.24 -1.74
N SER A 94 21.57 5.93 -1.35
CA SER A 94 20.61 6.90 -0.81
C SER A 94 20.60 6.84 0.72
N SER A 95 20.39 7.99 1.36
CA SER A 95 20.26 8.11 2.81
C SER A 95 19.46 9.34 3.18
N GLY A 96 19.01 9.41 4.43
CA GLY A 96 18.34 10.59 4.96
C GLY A 96 17.74 10.34 6.32
N THR A 97 16.60 10.96 6.62
CA THR A 97 15.92 10.83 7.91
C THR A 97 14.58 10.14 7.80
N TRP A 98 14.11 9.56 8.89
CA TRP A 98 12.82 8.89 8.96
C TRP A 98 12.00 9.30 10.18
N ARG A 99 10.69 9.14 10.08
CA ARG A 99 9.73 9.30 11.17
C ARG A 99 8.48 8.46 10.92
N VAL A 100 7.68 8.26 11.97
CA VAL A 100 6.38 7.59 11.88
C VAL A 100 5.27 8.61 12.05
N GLU A 101 4.24 8.50 11.22
CA GLU A 101 3.06 9.37 11.25
C GLU A 101 1.79 8.53 11.14
N PRO A 102 0.63 9.04 11.60
CA PRO A 102 -0.67 8.47 11.25
C PRO A 102 -0.89 8.46 9.74
N ILE A 103 -1.60 7.44 9.26
CA ILE A 103 -2.14 7.44 7.89
C ILE A 103 -3.36 8.35 7.85
N LEU A 104 -3.37 9.27 6.89
CA LEU A 104 -4.49 10.14 6.57
C LEU A 104 -5.16 9.66 5.28
N GLU A 105 -6.40 10.07 5.05
CA GLU A 105 -7.17 9.68 3.85
C GLU A 105 -6.42 10.01 2.54
N GLY A 106 -5.81 11.20 2.47
CA GLY A 106 -5.05 11.63 1.29
C GLY A 106 -3.76 10.84 1.03
N ASP A 107 -3.25 10.07 2.00
CA ASP A 107 -2.09 9.21 1.76
C ASP A 107 -2.42 8.06 0.81
N TRP A 108 -3.62 7.48 0.93
CA TRP A 108 -4.08 6.40 0.06
C TRP A 108 -4.15 6.82 -1.40
N GLU A 109 -4.71 8.01 -1.65
CA GLU A 109 -4.74 8.63 -2.98
C GLU A 109 -3.33 8.91 -3.50
N ALA A 110 -2.44 9.47 -2.67
CA ALA A 110 -1.06 9.75 -3.06
C ALA A 110 -0.28 8.48 -3.42
N TRP A 111 -0.55 7.38 -2.72
CA TRP A 111 0.03 6.07 -2.99
C TRP A 111 -0.59 5.36 -4.19
N GLY A 112 -1.75 5.82 -4.68
CA GLY A 112 -2.52 5.10 -5.70
C GLY A 112 -2.97 3.71 -5.22
N LEU A 113 -3.08 3.52 -3.91
CA LEU A 113 -3.52 2.29 -3.27
C LEU A 113 -4.94 2.52 -2.75
N PRO A 114 -5.89 1.63 -3.05
CA PRO A 114 -7.19 1.71 -2.40
C PRO A 114 -7.02 1.37 -0.91
N PRO A 115 -7.76 2.06 -0.03
CA PRO A 115 -7.73 1.74 1.39
C PRO A 115 -8.15 0.27 1.59
N ASN A 116 -7.42 -0.43 2.47
CA ASN A 116 -7.80 -1.74 3.02
C ASN A 116 -7.86 -2.93 2.02
N GLN A 117 -7.00 -2.95 0.99
CA GLN A 117 -7.11 -4.00 -0.04
C GLN A 117 -6.61 -5.40 0.35
N ASP A 118 -5.91 -5.56 1.47
CA ASP A 118 -5.51 -6.87 1.98
C ASP A 118 -6.44 -7.30 3.12
N ALA A 119 -7.15 -8.40 2.92
CA ALA A 119 -8.22 -9.00 3.73
C ALA A 119 -7.86 -9.35 5.19
N GLY A 120 -7.44 -8.35 5.98
CA GLY A 120 -7.05 -8.50 7.38
C GLY A 120 -6.00 -7.49 7.88
N TYR A 121 -5.51 -6.58 7.03
CA TYR A 121 -4.53 -5.56 7.42
C TYR A 121 -5.17 -4.16 7.41
N ASP A 122 -5.25 -3.53 8.58
CA ASP A 122 -5.70 -2.15 8.81
C ASP A 122 -4.50 -1.31 9.30
N PRO A 123 -3.57 -0.90 8.40
CA PRO A 123 -2.41 -0.14 8.80
C PRO A 123 -2.85 1.26 9.27
N ARG A 124 -2.37 1.67 10.45
CA ARG A 124 -2.72 2.96 11.06
C ARG A 124 -1.61 3.98 10.98
N LEU A 125 -0.39 3.50 10.75
CA LEU A 125 0.82 4.29 10.72
C LEU A 125 1.52 4.13 9.38
N LYS A 126 2.19 5.19 8.94
CA LYS A 126 3.10 5.21 7.81
C LYS A 126 4.50 5.52 8.28
N MET A 127 5.46 4.95 7.58
CA MET A 127 6.84 5.40 7.66
C MET A 127 7.03 6.52 6.64
N VAL A 128 7.68 7.62 7.04
CA VAL A 128 8.06 8.70 6.14
C VAL A 128 9.58 8.74 6.04
N LEU A 129 10.10 8.63 4.82
CA LEU A 129 11.51 8.70 4.48
C LEU A 129 11.81 10.00 3.73
N VAL A 130 12.64 10.85 4.33
CA VAL A 130 13.15 12.08 3.72
C VAL A 130 14.53 11.81 3.12
N GLY A 131 14.83 12.38 1.96
CA GLY A 131 16.12 12.22 1.25
C GLY A 131 16.14 11.07 0.25
N TRP A 132 15.03 10.36 0.09
CA TRP A 132 14.93 9.25 -0.84
C TRP A 132 14.82 9.78 -2.25
N ASN A 133 15.81 9.53 -3.10
CA ASN A 133 15.95 10.13 -4.44
C ASN A 133 15.72 11.67 -4.45
N ASN A 134 16.26 12.38 -3.45
CA ASN A 134 16.07 13.83 -3.24
C ASN A 134 14.61 14.25 -2.95
N GLY A 135 13.74 13.31 -2.61
CA GLY A 135 12.33 13.53 -2.28
C GLY A 135 11.96 13.09 -0.87
N THR A 136 10.65 13.10 -0.61
CA THR A 136 10.04 12.49 0.57
C THR A 136 9.07 11.43 0.09
N PHE A 137 9.19 10.21 0.61
CA PHE A 137 8.30 9.11 0.30
C PHE A 137 7.75 8.50 1.57
N SER A 138 6.58 7.90 1.46
CA SER A 138 5.92 7.26 2.59
C SER A 138 5.24 5.97 2.15
N GLY A 139 4.88 5.16 3.12
CA GLY A 139 4.05 3.99 2.89
C GLY A 139 3.59 3.36 4.20
N PRO A 140 2.56 2.50 4.11
CA PRO A 140 1.96 1.89 5.29
C PRO A 140 2.95 0.97 6.02
N ILE A 141 2.78 0.92 7.33
CA ILE A 141 3.45 -0.02 8.24
C ILE A 141 2.45 -1.12 8.56
N LEU A 142 2.85 -2.38 8.35
CA LEU A 142 2.07 -3.55 8.70
C LEU A 142 2.65 -4.13 9.99
N GLU A 143 1.85 -4.04 11.03
CA GLU A 143 2.16 -4.56 12.36
C GLU A 143 1.64 -5.99 12.49
N GLY A 144 2.43 -6.83 13.18
CA GLY A 144 2.04 -8.17 13.61
C GLY A 144 2.13 -8.30 15.13
N PRO A 145 1.93 -9.51 15.69
CA PRO A 145 1.92 -9.73 17.14
C PRO A 145 3.21 -9.36 17.88
N VAL A 146 4.32 -9.18 17.15
CA VAL A 146 5.68 -8.94 17.70
C VAL A 146 6.28 -7.63 17.16
N GLY A 147 5.42 -6.66 16.83
CA GLY A 147 5.81 -5.36 16.25
C GLY A 147 5.73 -5.35 14.72
N VAL A 148 6.50 -4.48 14.07
CA VAL A 148 6.42 -4.33 12.60
C VAL A 148 6.90 -5.58 11.86
N ASP A 149 6.04 -6.15 11.02
CA ASP A 149 6.39 -7.25 10.12
C ASP A 149 6.89 -6.74 8.77
N PHE A 150 6.21 -5.72 8.23
CA PHE A 150 6.55 -5.10 6.96
C PHE A 150 6.33 -3.59 6.97
N PHE A 151 7.06 -2.88 6.13
CA PHE A 151 6.67 -1.52 5.73
C PHE A 151 6.91 -1.32 4.24
N TYR A 152 6.23 -0.33 3.68
CA TYR A 152 6.28 -0.02 2.26
C TYR A 152 6.91 1.36 2.06
N VAL A 153 7.65 1.50 0.97
CA VAL A 153 8.07 2.81 0.45
C VAL A 153 7.40 2.96 -0.91
N VAL A 154 6.37 3.79 -0.98
CA VAL A 154 5.62 4.06 -2.21
C VAL A 154 6.17 5.33 -2.86
N TYR A 155 6.55 5.24 -4.13
CA TYR A 155 7.06 6.36 -4.90
C TYR A 155 6.44 6.40 -6.30
N GLN A 156 6.12 7.61 -6.77
CA GLN A 156 5.68 7.82 -8.14
C GLN A 156 6.90 7.99 -9.04
N ALA A 157 7.10 7.09 -10.01
CA ALA A 157 8.19 7.18 -10.96
C ALA A 157 7.81 8.07 -12.16
N GLY A 158 7.44 9.33 -11.91
CA GLY A 158 7.11 10.33 -12.95
C GLY A 158 5.99 9.93 -13.92
N PRO A 159 5.61 10.83 -14.85
CA PRO A 159 4.60 10.52 -15.85
C PRO A 159 5.20 9.55 -16.89
N PHE A 160 4.77 8.29 -16.86
CA PHE A 160 4.90 7.40 -18.01
C PHE A 160 3.79 7.71 -19.01
N ILE A 161 4.09 7.59 -20.31
CA ILE A 161 3.08 7.69 -21.38
C ILE A 161 2.08 6.53 -21.17
N GLY A 162 0.98 6.80 -20.46
CA GLY A 162 -0.01 5.78 -20.06
C GLY A 162 -0.61 5.95 -18.65
N GLY A 163 -0.05 6.81 -17.79
CA GLY A 163 -0.61 7.11 -16.46
C GLY A 163 0.44 7.23 -15.35
N ASN A 164 0.00 7.58 -14.14
CA ASN A 164 0.83 7.52 -12.93
C ASN A 164 0.90 6.07 -12.44
N THR A 165 2.00 5.37 -12.72
CA THR A 165 2.27 4.07 -12.10
C THR A 165 2.98 4.32 -10.76
N ALA A 166 2.28 4.05 -9.66
CA ALA A 166 2.92 3.98 -8.35
C ALA A 166 3.81 2.73 -8.30
N TRP A 167 5.06 2.93 -7.90
CA TRP A 167 5.98 1.83 -7.59
C TRP A 167 6.09 1.75 -6.08
N TYR A 168 6.20 0.54 -5.56
CA TYR A 168 6.45 0.33 -4.14
C TYR A 168 7.57 -0.66 -3.93
N ILE A 169 8.30 -0.49 -2.83
CA ILE A 169 9.22 -1.50 -2.31
C ILE A 169 8.69 -1.93 -0.96
N LYS A 170 8.40 -3.23 -0.84
CA LYS A 170 8.05 -3.85 0.43
C LYS A 170 9.34 -4.26 1.15
N PHE A 171 9.48 -3.84 2.39
CA PHE A 171 10.56 -4.23 3.28
C PHE A 171 10.01 -5.14 4.38
N GLY A 172 10.73 -6.22 4.69
CA GLY A 172 10.36 -7.09 5.81
C GLY A 172 11.58 -7.55 6.60
N ARG A 173 11.31 -8.04 7.81
CA ARG A 173 12.35 -8.47 8.75
C ARG A 173 13.20 -9.59 8.16
N MET A 174 14.51 -9.53 8.39
CA MET A 174 15.37 -10.68 8.20
C MET A 174 15.26 -11.58 9.44
N ARG A 175 14.18 -12.35 9.56
CA ARG A 175 14.17 -13.40 10.58
C ARG A 175 15.32 -14.36 10.31
N PRO A 176 16.15 -14.72 11.31
CA PRO A 176 16.99 -15.89 11.21
C PRO A 176 16.07 -17.05 10.80
N LEU A 177 16.43 -17.78 9.75
CA LEU A 177 15.78 -19.05 9.48
C LEU A 177 15.84 -19.87 10.78
N PRO A 178 14.73 -20.47 11.24
CA PRO A 178 14.80 -21.38 12.36
C PRO A 178 15.88 -22.39 12.02
N LEU A 179 16.88 -22.51 12.90
CA LEU A 179 17.90 -23.53 12.75
C LEU A 179 17.16 -24.87 12.65
N PRO A 180 17.48 -25.73 11.67
CA PRO A 180 16.90 -27.06 11.63
C PRO A 180 17.18 -27.74 12.98
N ALA A 181 16.10 -28.28 13.59
CA ALA A 181 16.16 -28.98 14.86
C ALA A 181 17.02 -30.25 14.78
#